data_AF-A0A8T3YHQ1-F1
#
_entry.id   AF-A0A8T3YHQ1-F1
#
_cell.length_a   1.000
_cell.length_b   1.000
_cell.length_c   1.000
_cell.angle_alpha   90.00
_cell.angle_beta   90.00
_cell.angle_gamma   90.00
#
_symmetry.space_group_name_H-M   'P 1'
#
loop_
_entity.id
_entity.type
_entity.pdbx_description
1 polymer ?
#
loop_
_entity_poly.entity_id
_entity_poly.type
_entity_poly.pdbx_seq_one_letter_code
_entity_poly.pdbx_strand_id
1 'polypeptide(L)'
;MKLLIGDGNNIDFNDSIQMTQKQKQDFISFLSTQFAVVEEEQYEHARHQRLGDKLFGRSWTQKEYEVLFDLKDTKKVSEMLGRTWMSVDIRRGFFMPTFLDWAREKNVDIINGEIKSLIQRFLKDKQHEIETRKFKKKQIKALKEEYDSWPKRERWYKILLAGGSMKQIEFDKKKQEREAILQTIKNIEDDIES
;
A
#
# COMPACT_ATOMS: atom_id res chain seq x y z
N MET A 1 -23.42 21.05 -3.34
CA MET A 1 -22.25 20.16 -3.32
C MET A 1 -21.09 20.92 -2.73
N LYS A 2 -20.39 20.35 -1.75
CA LYS A 2 -19.23 20.98 -1.12
C LYS A 2 -17.95 20.39 -1.71
N LEU A 3 -17.06 21.24 -2.21
CA LEU A 3 -15.74 20.84 -2.67
C LEU A 3 -14.73 21.16 -1.56
N LEU A 4 -14.08 20.12 -1.05
CA LEU A 4 -13.03 20.25 -0.06
C LEU A 4 -11.71 20.55 -0.76
N ILE A 5 -11.11 21.69 -0.44
CA ILE A 5 -9.83 22.12 -0.98
C ILE A 5 -8.80 22.03 0.14
N GLY A 6 -7.77 21.20 -0.07
CA GLY A 6 -6.65 21.08 0.86
C GLY A 6 -5.55 22.11 0.58
N ASP A 7 -4.57 22.17 1.48
CA ASP A 7 -3.48 23.17 1.58
C ASP A 7 -2.54 23.31 0.35
N GLY A 8 -2.83 22.63 -0.76
CA GLY A 8 -2.07 22.69 -2.02
C GLY A 8 -2.92 22.90 -3.28
N ASN A 9 -4.15 23.42 -3.16
CA ASN A 9 -5.15 23.45 -4.26
C ASN A 9 -5.59 22.06 -4.76
N ASN A 10 -5.42 21.04 -3.93
CA ASN A 10 -5.87 19.70 -4.25
C ASN A 10 -7.38 19.62 -4.00
N ILE A 11 -8.14 19.10 -4.97
CA ILE A 11 -9.54 18.74 -4.76
C ILE A 11 -9.57 17.29 -4.27
N ASP A 12 -10.21 17.05 -3.14
CA ASP A 12 -10.17 15.74 -2.51
C ASP A 12 -11.24 14.80 -3.09
N PHE A 13 -10.80 13.89 -3.98
CA PHE A 13 -11.52 12.71 -4.43
C PHE A 13 -11.00 11.45 -3.71
N ASN A 14 -11.34 10.24 -4.16
CA ASN A 14 -10.75 8.99 -3.65
C ASN A 14 -9.21 9.03 -3.70
N ASP A 15 -8.65 9.69 -4.71
CA ASP A 15 -7.23 10.06 -4.80
C ASP A 15 -7.08 11.59 -4.93
N SER A 16 -5.98 12.13 -4.41
CA SER A 16 -5.70 13.58 -4.51
C SER A 16 -5.37 13.93 -5.96
N ILE A 17 -6.15 14.80 -6.59
CA ILE A 17 -5.87 15.29 -7.94
C ILE A 17 -5.24 16.67 -7.82
N GLN A 18 -3.98 16.79 -8.24
CA GLN A 18 -3.31 18.07 -8.37
C GLN A 18 -3.82 18.78 -9.63
N MET A 19 -4.37 19.97 -9.44
CA MET A 19 -4.87 20.81 -10.54
C MET A 19 -4.16 22.15 -10.54
N THR A 20 -3.89 22.68 -11.73
CA THR A 20 -3.57 24.10 -11.89
C THR A 20 -4.79 24.96 -11.54
N GLN A 21 -4.57 26.24 -11.23
CA GLN A 21 -5.68 27.17 -10.93
C GLN A 21 -6.70 27.26 -12.07
N LYS A 22 -6.24 27.24 -13.32
CA LYS A 22 -7.12 27.24 -14.49
C LYS A 22 -7.98 25.97 -14.55
N GLN A 23 -7.36 24.79 -14.40
CA GLN A 23 -8.09 23.52 -14.38
C GLN A 23 -9.12 23.47 -13.24
N LYS A 24 -8.76 24.01 -12.06
CA LYS A 24 -9.68 24.11 -10.92
C LYS A 24 -10.90 24.98 -11.27
N GLN A 25 -10.69 26.15 -11.87
CA GLN A 25 -11.78 27.05 -12.28
C GLN A 25 -12.69 26.42 -13.34
N ASP A 26 -12.09 25.79 -14.37
CA ASP A 26 -12.83 25.09 -15.41
C ASP A 26 -13.67 23.94 -14.81
N PHE A 27 -13.11 23.22 -13.84
CA PHE A 27 -13.78 22.13 -13.13
C PHE A 27 -14.95 22.62 -12.26
N ILE A 28 -14.76 23.69 -11.50
CA ILE A 28 -15.83 24.30 -10.68
C ILE A 28 -16.94 24.87 -11.57
N SER A 29 -16.57 25.49 -12.69
CA SER A 29 -17.52 26.00 -13.68
C SER A 29 -18.37 24.86 -14.24
N PHE A 30 -17.72 23.76 -14.64
CA PHE A 30 -18.42 22.55 -15.09
C PHE A 30 -19.39 22.00 -14.03
N LEU A 31 -18.95 21.83 -12.78
CA LEU A 31 -19.81 21.32 -11.71
C LEU A 31 -21.00 22.25 -11.43
N SER A 32 -20.80 23.56 -11.50
CA SER A 32 -21.87 24.55 -11.32
C SER A 32 -22.94 24.47 -12.41
N THR A 33 -22.62 23.90 -13.60
CA THR A 33 -23.65 23.62 -14.61
C THR A 33 -24.53 22.41 -14.28
N GLN A 34 -24.02 21.48 -13.45
CA GLN A 34 -24.69 20.22 -13.12
C GLN A 34 -25.38 20.27 -11.76
N PHE A 35 -24.92 21.13 -10.84
CA PHE A 35 -25.40 21.21 -9.47
C PHE A 35 -25.79 22.64 -9.10
N ALA A 36 -26.95 22.79 -8.44
CA ALA A 36 -27.54 24.09 -8.12
C ALA A 36 -26.70 24.96 -7.15
N VAL A 37 -25.84 24.34 -6.34
CA VAL A 37 -24.96 25.02 -5.39
C VAL A 37 -23.64 24.28 -5.37
N VAL A 38 -22.54 24.99 -5.62
CA VAL A 38 -21.16 24.50 -5.44
C VAL A 38 -20.48 25.44 -4.46
N GLU A 39 -20.12 24.92 -3.29
CA GLU A 39 -19.46 25.67 -2.22
C GLU A 39 -18.01 25.20 -2.09
N GLU A 40 -17.08 26.15 -2.08
CA GLU A 40 -15.67 25.90 -1.74
C GLU A 40 -15.49 25.98 -0.22
N GLU A 41 -15.00 24.92 0.39
CA GLU A 41 -14.65 24.90 1.82
C GLU A 41 -13.14 24.63 1.94
N GLN A 42 -12.40 25.63 2.43
CA GLN A 42 -10.97 25.51 2.73
C GLN A 42 -10.79 24.71 4.01
N TYR A 43 -10.00 23.65 3.96
CA TYR A 43 -9.84 22.73 5.09
C TYR A 43 -8.36 22.63 5.51
N GLU A 44 -8.01 23.30 6.62
CA GLU A 44 -6.64 23.39 7.17
C GLU A 44 -6.23 22.17 8.03
N HIS A 45 -7.07 21.13 8.16
CA HIS A 45 -6.77 19.97 8.99
C HIS A 45 -6.47 18.74 8.13
N ALA A 46 -5.28 18.18 8.31
CA ALA A 46 -4.81 17.00 7.59
C ALA A 46 -5.83 15.84 7.63
N ARG A 47 -5.86 15.01 6.57
CA ARG A 47 -6.73 13.82 6.41
C ARG A 47 -6.97 13.03 7.72
N HIS A 48 -5.94 12.94 8.54
CA HIS A 48 -5.83 12.23 9.82
C HIS A 48 -6.91 12.61 10.87
N GLN A 49 -7.57 13.76 10.73
CA GLN A 49 -8.60 14.24 11.67
C GLN A 49 -10.03 14.11 11.16
N ARG A 50 -10.26 13.46 10.02
CA ARG A 50 -11.64 13.15 9.60
C ARG A 50 -12.31 12.28 10.66
N LEU A 51 -13.56 12.60 10.99
CA LEU A 51 -14.41 11.79 11.88
C LEU A 51 -14.41 10.30 11.48
N GLY A 52 -14.23 10.04 10.18
CA GLY A 52 -14.04 8.72 9.60
C GLY A 52 -12.76 8.01 10.05
N ASP A 53 -11.59 8.65 10.09
CA ASP A 53 -10.30 7.96 10.30
C ASP A 53 -10.24 7.25 11.66
N LYS A 54 -10.87 7.81 12.71
CA LYS A 54 -10.97 7.15 14.02
C LYS A 54 -12.00 6.03 14.06
N LEU A 55 -13.10 6.14 13.30
CA LEU A 55 -14.16 5.11 13.23
C LEU A 55 -13.81 3.95 12.27
N PHE A 56 -13.08 4.24 11.19
CA PHE A 56 -12.59 3.28 10.20
C PHE A 56 -11.25 2.64 10.61
N GLY A 57 -10.55 3.20 11.60
CA GLY A 57 -9.28 2.68 12.11
C GLY A 57 -9.39 1.39 12.95
N ARG A 58 -10.60 0.95 13.32
CA ARG A 58 -10.79 -0.32 14.04
C ARG A 58 -10.46 -1.50 13.12
N SER A 59 -9.40 -2.23 13.47
CA SER A 59 -9.01 -3.49 12.81
C SER A 59 -10.18 -4.47 12.71
N TRP A 60 -10.26 -5.16 11.59
CA TRP A 60 -11.25 -6.22 11.36
C TRP A 60 -10.77 -7.51 12.02
N THR A 61 -11.62 -8.09 12.86
CA THR A 61 -11.37 -9.37 13.53
C THR A 61 -11.79 -10.53 12.64
N GLN A 62 -11.25 -11.72 12.90
CA GLN A 62 -11.62 -12.94 12.17
C GLN A 62 -13.15 -13.18 12.17
N LYS A 63 -13.80 -13.00 13.32
CA LYS A 63 -15.26 -13.16 13.44
C LYS A 63 -16.03 -12.17 12.56
N GLU A 64 -15.53 -10.95 12.41
CA GLU A 64 -16.16 -9.97 11.53
C GLU A 64 -16.04 -10.43 10.07
N TYR A 65 -14.89 -10.95 9.64
CA TYR A 65 -14.71 -11.54 8.31
C TYR A 65 -15.63 -12.75 8.06
N GLU A 66 -15.87 -13.58 9.07
CA GLU A 66 -16.84 -14.68 9.00
C GLU A 66 -18.25 -14.15 8.68
N VAL A 67 -18.67 -13.06 9.33
CA VAL A 67 -19.99 -12.45 9.09
C VAL A 67 -20.06 -11.76 7.72
N LEU A 68 -18.93 -11.28 7.18
CA LEU A 68 -18.93 -10.68 5.84
C LEU A 68 -19.36 -11.65 4.74
N PHE A 69 -19.11 -12.94 4.92
CA PHE A 69 -19.52 -14.02 4.00
C PHE A 69 -21.01 -14.35 4.05
N ASP A 70 -21.73 -13.89 5.06
CA ASP A 70 -23.15 -14.18 5.22
C ASP A 70 -23.97 -13.48 4.11
N LEU A 71 -24.96 -14.16 3.53
CA LEU A 71 -25.84 -13.63 2.46
C LEU A 71 -26.81 -12.55 2.97
N LYS A 72 -26.69 -12.14 4.23
CA LYS A 72 -27.45 -11.05 4.81
C LYS A 72 -27.16 -9.71 4.12
N ASP A 73 -28.22 -8.90 4.07
CA ASP A 73 -28.17 -7.52 3.63
C ASP A 73 -27.09 -6.72 4.39
N THR A 74 -26.40 -5.84 3.67
CA THR A 74 -25.27 -5.05 4.20
C THR A 74 -25.69 -4.18 5.38
N LYS A 75 -26.93 -3.67 5.42
CA LYS A 75 -27.44 -2.89 6.56
C LYS A 75 -27.50 -3.74 7.82
N LYS A 76 -28.07 -4.95 7.73
CA LYS A 76 -28.13 -5.88 8.87
C LYS A 76 -26.75 -6.27 9.37
N VAL A 77 -25.82 -6.54 8.45
CA VAL A 77 -24.42 -6.83 8.81
C VAL A 77 -23.77 -5.64 9.51
N SER A 78 -24.00 -4.41 9.02
CA SER A 78 -23.47 -3.20 9.64
C SER A 78 -23.97 -3.00 11.07
N GLU A 79 -25.26 -3.24 11.32
CA GLU A 79 -25.88 -3.20 12.64
C GLU A 79 -25.29 -4.28 13.57
N MET A 80 -25.14 -5.52 13.07
CA MET A 80 -24.56 -6.64 13.84
C MET A 80 -23.10 -6.39 14.25
N LEU A 81 -22.29 -5.80 13.37
CA LEU A 81 -20.85 -5.59 13.62
C LEU A 81 -20.57 -4.27 14.36
N GLY A 82 -21.57 -3.41 14.51
CA GLY A 82 -21.39 -2.05 14.99
C GLY A 82 -20.45 -1.24 14.09
N ARG A 83 -20.56 -1.46 12.76
CA ARG A 83 -19.77 -0.75 11.74
C ARG A 83 -20.70 0.05 10.85
N THR A 84 -20.16 1.05 10.16
CA THR A 84 -20.94 1.79 9.17
C THR A 84 -21.23 0.91 7.96
N TRP A 85 -22.38 1.13 7.32
CA TRP A 85 -22.76 0.44 6.09
C TRP A 85 -21.65 0.49 5.03
N MET A 86 -21.07 1.68 4.84
CA MET A 86 -19.98 1.89 3.87
C MET A 86 -18.70 1.12 4.24
N SER A 87 -18.37 0.99 5.54
CA SER A 87 -17.21 0.19 5.97
C SER A 87 -17.39 -1.28 5.61
N VAL A 88 -18.60 -1.81 5.81
CA VAL A 88 -18.94 -3.20 5.45
C VAL A 88 -18.91 -3.38 3.95
N ASP A 89 -19.52 -2.47 3.19
CA ASP A 89 -19.59 -2.54 1.73
C ASP A 89 -18.19 -2.55 1.09
N ILE A 90 -17.36 -1.56 1.44
CA ILE A 90 -15.97 -1.48 0.98
C ILE A 90 -15.19 -2.74 1.37
N ARG A 91 -15.37 -3.20 2.62
CA ARG A 91 -14.63 -4.38 3.10
C ARG A 91 -15.06 -5.63 2.35
N ARG A 92 -16.36 -5.82 2.08
CA ARG A 92 -16.87 -6.95 1.26
C ARG A 92 -16.31 -6.89 -0.15
N GLY A 93 -16.38 -5.72 -0.79
CA GLY A 93 -15.87 -5.51 -2.15
C GLY A 93 -14.38 -5.82 -2.28
N PHE A 94 -13.58 -5.55 -1.24
CA PHE A 94 -12.16 -5.89 -1.22
C PHE A 94 -11.89 -7.35 -0.83
N PHE A 95 -12.51 -7.82 0.25
CA PHE A 95 -12.21 -9.11 0.86
C PHE A 95 -12.73 -10.29 0.05
N MET A 96 -13.96 -10.24 -0.45
CA MET A 96 -14.60 -11.38 -1.10
C MET A 96 -13.85 -11.79 -2.37
N PRO A 97 -13.52 -10.90 -3.32
CA PRO A 97 -12.76 -11.30 -4.51
C PRO A 97 -11.39 -11.87 -4.13
N THR A 98 -10.66 -11.18 -3.24
CA THR A 98 -9.32 -11.61 -2.80
C THR A 98 -9.34 -12.99 -2.14
N PHE A 99 -10.37 -13.29 -1.34
CA PHE A 99 -10.52 -14.60 -0.71
C PHE A 99 -10.88 -15.69 -1.73
N LEU A 100 -11.78 -15.40 -2.66
CA LEU A 100 -12.19 -16.35 -3.70
C LEU A 100 -11.02 -16.70 -4.64
N ASP A 101 -10.21 -15.71 -5.00
CA ASP A 101 -9.01 -15.92 -5.82
C ASP A 101 -7.97 -16.76 -5.08
N TRP A 102 -7.70 -16.45 -3.80
CA TRP A 102 -6.83 -17.28 -2.96
C TRP A 102 -7.34 -18.73 -2.86
N ALA A 103 -8.64 -18.92 -2.67
CA ALA A 103 -9.23 -20.25 -2.57
C ALA A 103 -9.09 -21.02 -3.89
N ARG A 104 -9.27 -20.35 -5.04
CA ARG A 104 -9.02 -20.91 -6.37
C ARG A 104 -7.56 -21.31 -6.55
N GLU A 105 -6.62 -20.44 -6.21
CA GLU A 105 -5.17 -20.70 -6.30
C GLU A 105 -4.73 -21.88 -5.42
N LYS A 106 -5.35 -22.04 -4.25
CA LYS A 106 -5.07 -23.13 -3.31
C LYS A 106 -5.90 -24.39 -3.57
N ASN A 107 -6.75 -24.39 -4.60
CA ASN A 107 -7.69 -25.47 -4.92
C ASN A 107 -8.53 -25.90 -3.71
N VAL A 108 -9.06 -24.91 -2.98
CA VAL A 108 -9.87 -25.10 -1.77
C VAL A 108 -11.36 -25.04 -2.13
N ASP A 109 -12.12 -26.01 -1.67
CA ASP A 109 -13.58 -26.02 -1.81
C ASP A 109 -14.23 -25.11 -0.76
N ILE A 110 -14.83 -24.01 -1.22
CA ILE A 110 -15.50 -23.02 -0.38
C ILE A 110 -16.97 -23.41 -0.12
N ILE A 111 -17.56 -24.22 -1.00
CA ILE A 111 -18.99 -24.59 -0.94
C ILE A 111 -19.20 -25.64 0.14
N ASN A 112 -18.36 -26.67 0.15
CA ASN A 112 -18.46 -27.78 1.10
C ASN A 112 -17.49 -27.66 2.28
N GLY A 113 -16.55 -26.70 2.23
CA GLY A 113 -15.57 -26.46 3.28
C GLY A 113 -16.13 -25.72 4.49
N GLU A 114 -15.48 -25.88 5.64
CA GLU A 114 -15.79 -25.09 6.83
C GLU A 114 -15.27 -23.66 6.64
N ILE A 115 -16.13 -22.74 6.21
CA ILE A 115 -15.78 -21.36 5.85
C ILE A 115 -14.90 -20.65 6.90
N LYS A 116 -15.17 -20.92 8.18
CA LYS A 116 -14.44 -20.35 9.31
C LYS A 116 -12.95 -20.71 9.30
N SER A 117 -12.64 -21.99 9.10
CA SER A 117 -11.24 -22.47 9.07
C SER A 117 -10.52 -21.96 7.82
N LEU A 118 -11.25 -21.83 6.70
CA LEU A 118 -10.72 -21.27 5.47
C LEU A 118 -10.36 -19.78 5.60
N ILE A 119 -11.25 -18.97 6.20
CA ILE A 119 -10.97 -17.55 6.48
C ILE A 119 -9.76 -17.41 7.39
N GLN A 120 -9.65 -18.22 8.44
CA GLN A 120 -8.50 -18.19 9.33
C GLN A 120 -7.20 -18.49 8.58
N ARG A 121 -7.20 -19.51 7.72
CA ARG A 121 -6.04 -19.87 6.91
C ARG A 121 -5.67 -18.76 5.93
N PHE A 122 -6.65 -18.18 5.24
CA PHE A 122 -6.46 -17.03 4.36
C PHE A 122 -5.81 -15.85 5.09
N LEU A 123 -6.35 -15.45 6.25
CA LEU A 123 -5.82 -14.32 7.02
C LEU A 123 -4.37 -14.59 7.48
N LYS A 124 -4.05 -15.84 7.83
CA LYS A 124 -2.69 -16.24 8.19
C LYS A 124 -1.73 -16.15 7.00
N ASP A 125 -2.14 -16.65 5.84
CA ASP A 125 -1.35 -16.57 4.60
C ASP A 125 -1.09 -15.10 4.23
N LYS A 126 -2.12 -14.24 4.28
CA LYS A 126 -1.98 -12.80 4.03
C LYS A 126 -1.08 -12.09 5.03
N GLN A 127 -1.16 -12.45 6.31
CA GLN A 127 -0.26 -11.90 7.31
C GLN A 127 1.20 -12.27 7.00
N HIS A 128 1.44 -13.53 6.62
CA HIS A 128 2.77 -13.99 6.25
C HIS A 128 3.31 -13.32 4.98
N GLU A 129 2.47 -13.10 3.96
CA GLU A 129 2.81 -12.32 2.76
C GLU A 129 3.24 -10.89 3.13
N ILE A 130 2.48 -10.22 4.01
CA ILE A 130 2.78 -8.86 4.47
C ILE A 130 4.13 -8.82 5.20
N GLU A 131 4.38 -9.76 6.11
CA GLU A 131 5.64 -9.86 6.85
C GLU A 131 6.82 -10.11 5.91
N THR A 132 6.66 -11.01 4.95
CA THR A 132 7.68 -11.31 3.93
C THR A 132 7.99 -10.08 3.09
N ARG A 133 6.96 -9.35 2.62
CA ARG A 133 7.15 -8.09 1.89
C ARG A 133 7.85 -7.02 2.72
N LYS A 134 7.48 -6.87 4.00
CA LYS A 134 8.15 -5.93 4.92
C LYS A 134 9.63 -6.29 5.11
N PHE A 135 9.93 -7.58 5.27
CA PHE A 135 11.29 -8.07 5.40
C PHE A 135 12.12 -7.81 4.13
N LYS A 136 11.60 -8.16 2.94
CA LYS A 136 12.24 -7.88 1.65
C LYS A 136 12.50 -6.37 1.47
N LYS A 137 11.53 -5.50 1.79
CA LYS A 137 11.73 -4.04 1.76
C LYS A 137 12.85 -3.56 2.70
N LYS A 138 12.96 -4.15 3.89
CA LYS A 138 14.05 -3.85 4.82
C LYS A 138 15.41 -4.28 4.27
N GLN A 139 15.48 -5.45 3.61
CA GLN A 139 16.70 -5.91 2.93
C GLN A 139 17.09 -4.96 1.80
N ILE A 140 16.16 -4.59 0.92
CA ILE A 140 16.41 -3.61 -0.16
C ILE A 140 16.96 -2.31 0.41
N LYS A 141 16.35 -1.78 1.49
CA LYS A 141 16.81 -0.56 2.13
C LYS A 141 18.27 -0.67 2.60
N ALA A 142 18.62 -1.76 3.30
CA ALA A 142 19.98 -1.99 3.77
C ALA A 142 20.99 -2.12 2.61
N LEU A 143 20.62 -2.84 1.54
CA LEU A 143 21.46 -2.99 0.35
C LEU A 143 21.65 -1.67 -0.40
N LYS A 144 20.60 -0.84 -0.50
CA LYS A 144 20.69 0.51 -1.09
C LYS A 144 21.62 1.41 -0.28
N GLU A 145 21.49 1.41 1.05
CA GLU A 145 22.41 2.15 1.93
C GLU A 145 23.87 1.68 1.76
N GLU A 146 24.09 0.38 1.62
CA GLU A 146 25.43 -0.16 1.33
C GLU A 146 25.95 0.29 -0.04
N TYR A 147 25.14 0.16 -1.09
CA TYR A 147 25.47 0.57 -2.45
C TYR A 147 25.78 2.08 -2.53
N ASP A 148 24.97 2.92 -1.89
CA ASP A 148 25.12 4.37 -1.85
C ASP A 148 26.37 4.80 -1.06
N SER A 149 26.87 3.95 -0.15
CA SER A 149 28.13 4.18 0.54
C SER A 149 29.36 3.91 -0.34
N TRP A 150 29.19 3.21 -1.47
CA TRP A 150 30.29 2.72 -2.30
C TRP A 150 31.15 3.83 -2.93
N PRO A 151 30.64 4.99 -3.40
CA PRO A 151 31.48 6.07 -3.91
C PRO A 151 32.54 6.55 -2.91
N LYS A 152 32.23 6.53 -1.60
CA LYS A 152 33.21 6.86 -0.54
C LYS A 152 34.25 5.76 -0.40
N ARG A 153 33.81 4.49 -0.38
CA ARG A 153 34.70 3.31 -0.31
C ARG A 153 35.63 3.23 -1.53
N GLU A 154 35.12 3.50 -2.73
CA GLU A 154 35.88 3.47 -3.97
C GLU A 154 37.02 4.49 -3.96
N ARG A 155 36.76 5.73 -3.50
CA ARG A 155 37.82 6.73 -3.34
C ARG A 155 38.93 6.21 -2.43
N TRP A 156 38.56 5.58 -1.31
CA TRP A 156 39.52 5.00 -0.38
C TRP A 156 40.30 3.82 -0.99
N TYR A 157 39.63 2.92 -1.71
CA TYR A 157 40.28 1.82 -2.43
C TYR A 157 41.24 2.31 -3.51
N LYS A 158 40.90 3.38 -4.25
CA LYS A 158 41.80 4.00 -5.22
C LYS A 158 43.08 4.56 -4.57
N ILE A 159 42.96 5.14 -3.37
CA ILE A 159 44.12 5.60 -2.58
C ILE A 159 44.99 4.41 -2.17
N LEU A 160 44.40 3.32 -1.67
CA LEU A 160 45.14 2.12 -1.30
C LEU A 160 45.85 1.46 -2.49
N LEU A 161 45.17 1.43 -3.64
CA LEU A 161 45.72 0.90 -4.89
C LEU A 161 46.93 1.72 -5.35
N ALA A 162 46.82 3.06 -5.33
CA ALA A 162 47.92 3.96 -5.67
C ALA A 162 49.10 3.84 -4.70
N GLY A 163 48.82 3.61 -3.41
CA GLY A 163 49.84 3.37 -2.38
C GLY A 163 50.39 1.94 -2.35
N GLY A 164 50.00 1.07 -3.28
CA GLY A 164 50.45 -0.33 -3.35
C GLY A 164 49.95 -1.23 -2.21
N SER A 165 49.05 -0.72 -1.36
CA SER A 165 48.48 -1.44 -0.20
C SER A 165 47.29 -2.34 -0.56
N MET A 166 46.79 -2.24 -1.79
CA MET A 166 45.75 -3.09 -2.35
C MET A 166 46.16 -3.51 -3.76
N LYS A 167 45.88 -4.77 -4.13
CA LYS A 167 46.14 -5.26 -5.50
C LYS A 167 44.98 -4.92 -6.44
N GLN A 168 45.26 -4.74 -7.72
CA GLN A 168 44.22 -4.48 -8.74
C GLN A 168 43.09 -5.53 -8.72
N ILE A 169 43.46 -6.81 -8.58
CA ILE A 169 42.50 -7.92 -8.49
C ILE A 169 41.54 -7.76 -7.30
N GLU A 170 42.02 -7.28 -6.16
CA GLU A 170 41.19 -7.04 -4.97
C GLU A 170 40.24 -5.88 -5.19
N PHE A 171 40.71 -4.81 -5.84
CA PHE A 171 39.87 -3.67 -6.20
C PHE A 171 38.76 -4.07 -7.19
N ASP A 172 39.08 -4.86 -8.21
CA ASP A 172 38.11 -5.35 -9.18
C ASP A 172 37.08 -6.29 -8.53
N LYS A 173 37.50 -7.12 -7.57
CA LYS A 173 36.58 -7.90 -6.75
C LYS A 173 35.60 -7.01 -5.98
N LYS A 174 36.06 -5.87 -5.41
CA LYS A 174 35.18 -4.91 -4.73
C LYS A 174 34.20 -4.20 -5.66
N LYS A 175 34.55 -4.01 -6.93
CA LYS A 175 33.61 -3.55 -7.96
C LYS A 175 32.57 -4.62 -8.28
N GLN A 176 32.98 -5.87 -8.45
CA GLN A 176 32.06 -6.98 -8.70
C GLN A 176 31.08 -7.17 -7.54
N GLU A 177 31.53 -7.05 -6.29
CA GLU A 177 30.65 -7.08 -5.10
C GLU A 177 29.57 -5.99 -5.16
N ARG A 178 29.91 -4.78 -5.62
CA ARG A 178 28.94 -3.68 -5.79
C ARG A 178 27.89 -4.00 -6.85
N GLU A 179 28.30 -4.48 -8.01
CA GLU A 179 27.36 -4.87 -9.08
C GLU A 179 26.46 -6.01 -8.63
N ALA A 180 26.99 -6.96 -7.86
CA ALA A 180 26.21 -8.05 -7.26
C ALA A 180 25.14 -7.53 -6.28
N ILE A 181 25.44 -6.50 -5.49
CA ILE A 181 24.46 -5.84 -4.61
C ILE A 181 23.32 -5.24 -5.46
N LEU A 182 23.65 -4.51 -6.52
CA LEU A 182 22.65 -3.90 -7.40
C LEU A 182 21.75 -4.95 -8.06
N GLN A 183 22.34 -6.04 -8.54
CA GLN A 183 21.58 -7.16 -9.10
C GLN A 183 20.68 -7.82 -8.06
N THR A 184 21.16 -7.95 -6.82
CA THR A 184 20.37 -8.51 -5.71
C THR A 184 19.18 -7.62 -5.38
N ILE A 185 19.37 -6.29 -5.33
CA ILE A 185 18.28 -5.33 -5.13
C ILE A 185 17.21 -5.53 -6.21
N LYS A 186 17.62 -5.56 -7.48
CA LYS A 186 16.70 -5.74 -8.61
C LYS A 186 15.93 -7.05 -8.51
N ASN A 187 16.63 -8.16 -8.23
CA ASN A 187 15.98 -9.45 -8.08
C ASN A 187 14.93 -9.44 -6.96
N ILE A 188 15.20 -8.80 -5.82
CA ILE A 188 14.23 -8.71 -4.71
C ILE A 188 13.05 -7.79 -5.08
N GLU A 189 13.28 -6.71 -5.83
CA GLU A 189 12.23 -5.81 -6.32
C GLU A 189 11.28 -6.54 -7.29
N ASP A 190 11.83 -7.25 -8.28
CA ASP A 190 11.06 -8.07 -9.23
C ASP A 190 10.20 -9.13 -8.48
N ASP A 191 10.76 -9.73 -7.43
CA ASP A 191 10.13 -10.71 -6.53
C ASP A 191 9.00 -10.14 -5.63
N ILE A 192 8.87 -8.82 -5.52
CA ILE A 192 7.78 -8.15 -4.79
C ILE A 192 6.64 -7.78 -5.74
N GLU A 193 6.98 -7.50 -7.00
CA GLU A 193 6.05 -7.08 -8.05
C GLU A 193 5.33 -8.26 -8.73
N SER A 194 5.94 -9.45 -8.73
CA SER A 194 5.31 -10.73 -9.12
C SER A 194 4.25 -11.19 -8.12
#